data_AF-A0A2E1PDS7-F1
#
_entry.id   AF-A0A2E1PDS7-F1
#
_cell.length_a   1.000
_cell.length_b   1.000
_cell.length_c   1.000
_cell.angle_alpha   90.00
_cell.angle_beta   90.00
_cell.angle_gamma   90.00
#
_symmetry.space_group_name_H-M   'P 1'
#
loop_
_entity.id
_entity.type
_entity.pdbx_description
1 polymer ?
#
loop_
_entity_poly.entity_id
_entity_poly.type
_entity_poly.pdbx_seq_one_letter_code
_entity_poly.pdbx_strand_id
1 'polypeptide(L)' 'MPIDSKKLKGLSFAYRISSELLGALVVGVLLGLFLDKIFDTKPFMLILLIILGFLAGLLNIYRLISRIEKKE' A
#
# COMPACT_ATOMS: atom_id res chain seq x y z
N MET A 1 10.86 18.78 26.94
CA MET A 1 11.47 18.97 25.62
C MET A 1 10.34 19.00 24.58
N PRO A 2 10.13 20.10 23.86
CA PRO A 2 9.08 20.18 22.83
C PRO A 2 9.46 19.30 21.63
N ILE A 3 8.52 18.47 21.16
CA ILE A 3 8.69 17.67 19.95
C ILE A 3 8.63 18.62 18.74
N ASP A 4 9.64 18.56 17.88
CA ASP A 4 9.68 19.38 16.66
C ASP A 4 8.51 19.01 15.72
N SER A 5 7.67 19.99 15.41
CA SER A 5 6.55 19.88 14.47
C SER A 5 6.96 19.34 13.09
N LYS A 6 8.19 19.60 12.63
CA LYS A 6 8.71 19.03 11.37
C LYS A 6 8.92 17.53 11.48
N LYS A 7 9.44 17.04 12.62
CA LYS A 7 9.55 15.60 12.89
C LYS A 7 8.18 14.92 12.93
N LEU A 8 7.19 15.54 13.57
CA LEU A 8 5.81 15.03 13.62
C LEU A 8 5.20 14.89 12.22
N LYS A 9 5.42 15.87 11.32
CA LYS A 9 4.96 15.81 9.93
C LYS A 9 5.64 14.69 9.14
N GLY A 10 6.97 14.56 9.25
CA GLY A 10 7.72 13.48 8.58
C GLY A 10 7.32 12.09 9.06
N LEU A 11 7.08 11.94 10.36
CA LEU A 11 6.60 10.69 10.96
C LEU A 11 5.18 10.34 10.47
N SER A 12 4.26 11.31 10.47
CA SER A 12 2.89 11.10 9.98
C SER A 12 2.87 10.71 8.50
N PHE A 13 3.75 11.30 7.69
CA PHE A 13 3.90 10.96 6.29
C PHE A 13 4.44 9.53 6.09
N ALA A 14 5.48 9.15 6.84
CA ALA A 14 6.03 7.80 6.81
C ALA A 14 4.99 6.74 7.20
N TYR A 15 4.21 6.98 8.26
CA TYR A 15 3.12 6.08 8.67
C TYR A 15 2.07 5.92 7.58
N ARG A 16 1.70 7.01 6.90
CA ARG A 16 0.74 6.96 5.81
C ARG A 16 1.23 6.07 4.67
N ILE A 17 2.45 6.30 4.18
CA ILE A 17 3.05 5.47 3.12
C ILE A 17 3.08 3.99 3.53
N SER A 18 3.55 3.71 4.74
CA SER A 18 3.59 2.34 5.27
C SER A 18 2.20 1.71 5.32
N SER A 19 1.18 2.43 5.78
CA SER A 19 -0.19 1.93 5.86
C SER A 19 -0.82 1.68 4.49
N GLU A 20 -0.50 2.50 3.48
CA GLU A 20 -0.99 2.31 2.12
C GLU A 20 -0.38 1.06 1.47
N LEU A 21 0.93 0.80 1.67
CA LEU A 21 1.58 -0.42 1.20
C LEU A 21 1.07 -1.67 1.92
N LEU A 22 1.02 -1.64 3.26
CA LEU A 22 0.53 -2.78 4.04
C LEU A 22 -0.92 -3.09 3.69
N GLY A 23 -1.78 -2.08 3.58
CA GLY A 23 -3.18 -2.25 3.21
C GLY A 23 -3.33 -2.92 1.85
N ALA A 24 -2.58 -2.45 0.84
CA ALA A 24 -2.65 -3.01 -0.50
C ALA A 24 -2.15 -4.48 -0.55
N LEU A 25 -1.09 -4.80 0.18
CA LEU A 25 -0.58 -6.18 0.31
C LEU A 25 -1.57 -7.09 1.02
N VAL A 26 -2.13 -6.66 2.17
CA VAL A 26 -3.12 -7.44 2.92
C VAL A 26 -4.33 -7.74 2.05
N VAL A 27 -4.85 -6.74 1.33
CA VAL A 27 -5.96 -6.95 0.40
C VAL A 27 -5.59 -7.91 -0.73
N GLY A 28 -4.40 -7.77 -1.33
CA GLY A 28 -3.92 -8.67 -2.38
C GLY A 28 -3.79 -10.12 -1.90
N VAL A 29 -3.27 -10.35 -0.69
CA VAL A 29 -3.17 -11.67 -0.09
C VAL A 29 -4.55 -12.26 0.21
N LEU A 30 -5.43 -11.49 0.85
CA LEU A 30 -6.77 -11.97 1.21
C LEU A 30 -7.58 -12.34 -0.03
N LEU A 31 -7.60 -11.48 -1.04
CA LEU A 31 -8.28 -11.76 -2.31
C LEU A 31 -7.60 -12.90 -3.07
N GLY A 32 -6.28 -12.93 -3.08
CA GLY A 32 -5.46 -13.98 -3.67
C GLY A 32 -5.82 -15.37 -3.17
N LEU A 33 -5.76 -15.55 -1.85
CA LEU A 33 -6.12 -16.80 -1.19
C LEU A 33 -7.59 -17.17 -1.36
N PHE A 34 -8.48 -16.17 -1.38
CA PHE A 34 -9.90 -16.39 -1.60
C PHE A 34 -10.18 -16.92 -3.01
N LEU A 35 -9.57 -16.31 -4.03
CA LEU A 35 -9.72 -16.77 -5.41
C LEU A 35 -9.04 -18.11 -5.64
N ASP A 36 -7.83 -18.33 -5.13
CA ASP A 36 -7.15 -19.62 -5.28
C ASP A 36 -7.99 -20.78 -4.69
N LYS A 37 -8.74 -20.53 -3.60
CA LYS A 37 -9.68 -21.51 -3.02
C LYS A 37 -10.94 -21.75 -3.84
N ILE A 38 -11.46 -20.73 -4.54
CA ILE A 38 -12.67 -20.86 -5.35
C ILE A 38 -12.38 -21.59 -6.66
N PHE A 39 -11.24 -21.29 -7.27
CA PHE A 39 -10.86 -21.85 -8.57
C PHE A 39 -10.02 -23.12 -8.47
N ASP A 40 -9.77 -23.62 -7.25
CA ASP A 40 -8.86 -24.73 -6.96
C ASP A 40 -7.50 -24.57 -7.68
N THR A 41 -7.07 -23.32 -7.85
CA THR A 41 -5.80 -23.02 -8.49
C THR A 41 -4.67 -23.20 -7.48
N LYS A 42 -3.54 -23.74 -7.95
CA LYS A 42 -2.23 -23.56 -7.29
C LYS A 42 -2.02 -22.07 -7.00
N PRO A 43 -1.15 -21.64 -6.05
CA PRO A 43 -1.07 -20.26 -5.52
C PRO A 43 -0.63 -19.21 -6.56
N PHE A 44 -1.40 -19.08 -7.62
CA PHE A 44 -1.13 -18.35 -8.85
C PHE A 44 -1.92 -17.06 -8.81
N MET A 45 -3.21 -17.10 -8.44
CA MET A 45 -4.01 -15.90 -8.22
C MET A 45 -3.46 -15.11 -7.05
N LEU A 46 -2.96 -15.78 -6.01
CA LEU A 46 -2.24 -15.13 -4.92
C LEU A 46 -1.04 -14.32 -5.39
N ILE A 47 -0.12 -14.95 -6.15
CA ILE A 47 1.08 -14.26 -6.63
C ILE A 47 0.69 -13.08 -7.53
N LEU A 48 -0.25 -13.31 -8.45
CA LEU A 48 -0.73 -12.27 -9.36
C LEU A 48 -1.34 -11.09 -8.59
N LEU A 49 -2.23 -11.35 -7.63
CA LEU A 49 -2.89 -10.30 -6.85
C LEU A 49 -1.98 -9.61 -5.85
N ILE A 50 -0.95 -10.27 -5.33
CA ILE A 50 0.08 -9.61 -4.53
C ILE A 50 0.85 -8.61 -5.39
N ILE A 51 1.26 -8.98 -6.60
CA ILE A 51 1.97 -8.09 -7.52
C ILE A 51 1.07 -6.90 -7.90
N LEU A 52 -0.17 -7.17 -8.29
CA LEU A 52 -1.14 -6.14 -8.63
C LEU A 52 -1.46 -5.22 -7.43
N GLY A 53 -1.64 -5.78 -6.24
CA GLY A 53 -1.85 -5.04 -5.01
C GLY A 53 -0.66 -4.16 -4.67
N PHE A 54 0.56 -4.68 -4.77
CA PHE A 54 1.77 -3.91 -4.57
C PHE A 54 1.91 -2.75 -5.57
N LEU A 55 1.66 -2.99 -6.86
CA LEU A 55 1.65 -1.92 -7.88
C LEU A 55 0.56 -0.88 -7.58
N ALA A 56 -0.63 -1.29 -7.14
CA ALA A 56 -1.68 -0.37 -6.75
C ALA A 56 -1.28 0.49 -5.53
N GLY A 57 -0.60 -0.10 -4.54
CA GLY A 57 -0.03 0.61 -3.39
C GLY A 57 1.01 1.65 -3.82
N LEU A 58 1.95 1.26 -4.69
CA LEU A 58 2.95 2.18 -5.26
C LEU A 58 2.31 3.33 -6.03
N LEU A 59 1.28 3.04 -6.83
CA LEU A 59 0.54 4.06 -7.59
C LEU A 59 -0.20 5.04 -6.67
N ASN A 60 -0.76 4.57 -5.55
CA ASN A 60 -1.40 5.45 -4.57
C ASN A 60 -0.39 6.40 -3.91
N ILE A 61 0.79 5.89 -3.56
CA ILE A 61 1.87 6.70 -2.98
C ILE A 61 2.40 7.71 -4.00
N TYR A 62 2.60 7.30 -5.24
CA TYR A 62 2.99 8.20 -6.31
C TYR A 62 1.97 9.34 -6.45
N ARG A 63 0.67 9.02 -6.52
CA ARG A 63 -0.39 10.04 -6.56
C ARG A 63 -0.40 10.93 -5.31
N LEU A 64 -0.11 10.38 -4.13
CA LEU A 64 -0.01 11.15 -2.89
C LEU A 64 1.12 12.18 -2.99
N ILE A 65 2.30 11.75 -3.43
CA ILE A 65 3.47 12.62 -3.60
C ILE A 65 3.20 13.68 -4.66
N SER A 66 2.70 13.29 -5.84
CA SER A 66 2.39 14.24 -6.91
C SER A 66 1.33 15.28 -6.50
N ARG A 67 0.39 14.93 -5.62
CA ARG A 67 -0.59 15.88 -5.07
C ARG A 67 0.01 16.85 -4.07
N ILE A 68 1.04 16.44 -3.33
CA ILE A 68 1.76 17.32 -2.39
C ILE A 68 2.64 18.28 -3.19
N GLU A 69 3.41 17.78 -4.15
CA GLU A 69 4.29 18.58 -5.02
C GLU A 69 3.53 19.64 -5.81
N LYS A 70 2.36 19.30 -6.39
CA LYS A 70 1.53 20.27 -7.12
C LYS A 70 0.88 21.34 -6.24
N LYS A 71 0.88 21.14 -4.91
CA LYS A 71 0.23 22.04 -3.95
C LYS A 71 1.21 22.98 -3.25
N GLU A 72 2.51 22.74 -3.41
CA GLU A 72 3.59 23.70 -3.14
C GLU A 72 3.80 24.61 -4.36
#